data_AF-A0A936G0W4-F1
#
_entry.id   AF-A0A936G0W4-F1
#
_cell.length_a   1.000
_cell.length_b   1.000
_cell.length_c   1.000
_cell.angle_alpha   90.00
_cell.angle_beta   90.00
_cell.angle_gamma   90.00
#
_symmetry.space_group_name_H-M   'P 1'
#
loop_
_entity.id
_entity.type
_entity.pdbx_description
1 polymer ?
#
loop_
_entity_poly.entity_id
_entity_poly.type
_entity_poly.pdbx_seq_one_letter_code
_entity_poly.pdbx_strand_id
1 'polypeptide(L)'
;MADWAADVKKYAPKADDKVIAGIVRHCGIALQKADSSLVSFSDQAELDRVKKGFLTKKLALATEQEKDAALAAVGAKLKGVSRKNRVTVYYLLAEHTGKLGLFG
;
A
#
# COMPACT_ATOMS: atom_id res chain seq x y z
N MET A 1 -2.78 -9.10 17.58
CA MET A 1 -3.26 -8.49 16.31
C MET A 1 -2.16 -7.58 15.78
N ALA A 2 -1.96 -7.52 14.46
CA ALA A 2 -1.04 -6.56 13.89
C ALA A 2 -1.60 -5.14 14.09
N ASP A 3 -0.81 -4.26 14.68
CA ASP A 3 -1.16 -2.84 14.80
C ASP A 3 -0.80 -2.12 13.50
N TRP A 4 -1.74 -2.16 12.54
CA TRP A 4 -1.56 -1.54 11.23
C TRP A 4 -1.42 -0.03 11.32
N ALA A 5 -2.12 0.62 12.26
CA ALA A 5 -2.08 2.06 12.42
C ALA A 5 -0.71 2.52 12.92
N ALA A 6 -0.16 1.85 13.93
CA ALA A 6 1.19 2.12 14.39
C ALA A 6 2.23 1.92 13.28
N ASP A 7 2.10 0.87 12.46
CA ASP A 7 3.06 0.61 11.39
C ASP A 7 2.97 1.64 10.26
N VAL A 8 1.76 2.04 9.84
CA VAL A 8 1.57 3.11 8.86
C VAL A 8 2.16 4.42 9.37
N LYS A 9 1.89 4.78 10.63
CA LYS A 9 2.32 6.04 11.24
C LYS A 9 3.84 6.18 11.39
N LYS A 10 4.61 5.09 11.36
CA LYS A 10 6.08 5.16 11.26
C LYS A 10 6.55 5.85 9.98
N TYR A 11 5.79 5.74 8.89
CA TYR A 11 6.16 6.26 7.57
C TYR A 11 5.26 7.42 7.13
N ALA A 12 4.07 7.55 7.71
CA ALA A 12 3.16 8.67 7.52
C ALA A 12 2.63 9.14 8.89
N PRO A 13 3.40 9.96 9.65
CA PRO A 13 3.05 10.32 11.03
C PRO A 13 1.72 11.05 11.19
N LYS A 14 1.25 11.70 10.11
CA LYS A 14 -0.03 12.44 10.06
C LYS A 14 -1.17 11.59 9.48
N ALA A 15 -1.00 10.27 9.38
CA ALA A 15 -1.99 9.40 8.78
C ALA A 15 -3.30 9.40 9.57
N ASP A 16 -4.41 9.53 8.84
CA ASP A 16 -5.76 9.49 9.39
C ASP A 16 -6.15 8.03 9.67
N ASP A 17 -6.57 7.75 10.91
CA ASP A 17 -6.99 6.43 11.35
C ASP A 17 -8.22 5.91 10.59
N LYS A 18 -9.11 6.79 10.10
CA LYS A 18 -10.24 6.40 9.25
C LYS A 18 -9.78 5.87 7.91
N VAL A 19 -8.82 6.56 7.29
CA VAL A 19 -8.23 6.16 6.01
C VAL A 19 -7.48 4.82 6.19
N ILE A 20 -6.72 4.67 7.27
CA ILE A 20 -6.06 3.41 7.61
C ILE A 20 -7.10 2.28 7.74
N ALA A 21 -8.18 2.51 8.49
CA ALA A 21 -9.25 1.53 8.67
C ALA A 21 -9.94 1.17 7.33
N GLY A 22 -10.16 2.15 6.44
CA GLY A 22 -10.68 1.90 5.10
C GLY A 22 -9.75 1.04 4.24
N ILE A 23 -8.44 1.23 4.35
CA ILE A 23 -7.45 0.38 3.67
C ILE A 23 -7.42 -1.02 4.28
N VAL A 24 -7.46 -1.16 5.61
CA VAL A 24 -7.56 -2.45 6.30
C VAL A 24 -8.79 -3.23 5.80
N ARG A 25 -9.94 -2.55 5.72
CA ARG A 25 -11.18 -3.12 5.16
C ARG A 25 -11.02 -3.53 3.71
N HIS A 26 -10.33 -2.73 2.89
CA HIS A 26 -10.05 -3.06 1.50
C HIS A 26 -9.15 -4.31 1.36
N CYS A 27 -8.12 -4.44 2.20
CA CYS A 27 -7.25 -5.61 2.18
C CYS A 27 -7.96 -6.89 2.63
N GLY A 28 -8.90 -6.80 3.58
CA GLY A 28 -9.82 -7.88 3.94
C GLY A 28 -9.11 -9.21 4.23
N ILE A 29 -9.51 -10.28 3.54
CA ILE A 29 -9.01 -11.65 3.73
C ILE A 29 -7.49 -11.75 3.51
N ALA A 30 -6.89 -10.87 2.71
CA ALA A 30 -5.44 -10.87 2.49
C ALA A 30 -4.65 -10.64 3.80
N LEU A 31 -5.26 -10.03 4.83
CA LEU A 31 -4.61 -9.81 6.12
C LEU A 31 -4.67 -11.02 7.06
N GLN A 32 -5.43 -12.07 6.72
CA GLN A 32 -5.52 -13.28 7.54
C GLN A 32 -4.31 -14.22 7.36
N LYS A 33 -3.55 -14.07 6.26
CA LYS A 33 -2.35 -14.87 5.98
C LYS A 33 -1.11 -13.99 6.05
N ALA A 34 -0.06 -14.47 6.71
CA ALA A 34 1.17 -13.73 6.92
C ALA A 34 1.81 -13.25 5.60
N ASP A 35 1.96 -14.13 4.61
CA ASP A 35 2.57 -13.76 3.32
C ASP A 35 1.70 -12.78 2.52
N SER A 36 0.38 -12.99 2.52
CA SER A 36 -0.55 -12.11 1.83
C SER A 36 -0.66 -10.73 2.47
N SER A 37 -0.34 -10.61 3.76
CA SER A 37 -0.29 -9.34 4.48
C SER A 37 0.96 -8.49 4.16
N LEU A 38 1.89 -9.00 3.35
CA LEU A 38 3.08 -8.29 2.91
C LEU A 38 3.04 -7.99 1.41
N VAL A 39 3.93 -7.09 0.98
CA VAL A 39 4.23 -6.83 -0.42
C VAL A 39 5.75 -6.93 -0.63
N SER A 40 6.17 -7.85 -1.49
CA SER A 40 7.57 -8.02 -1.87
C SER A 40 7.89 -7.11 -3.05
N PHE A 41 8.77 -6.13 -2.83
CA PHE A 41 9.22 -5.20 -3.87
C PHE A 41 10.35 -5.76 -4.75
N SER A 42 10.89 -6.93 -4.40
CA SER A 42 11.86 -7.66 -5.22
C SER A 42 11.20 -8.75 -6.06
N ASP A 43 9.90 -9.00 -5.87
CA ASP A 43 9.12 -9.95 -6.66
C ASP A 43 8.32 -9.19 -7.72
N GLN A 44 8.73 -9.31 -8.99
CA GLN A 44 8.06 -8.63 -10.10
C GLN A 44 6.61 -9.10 -10.27
N ALA A 45 6.31 -10.37 -10.03
CA ALA A 45 4.94 -10.88 -10.16
C ALA A 45 4.04 -10.30 -9.06
N GLU A 46 4.58 -10.09 -7.85
CA GLU A 46 3.87 -9.40 -6.78
C GLU A 46 3.60 -7.93 -7.15
N LEU A 47 4.61 -7.21 -7.66
CA LEU A 47 4.44 -5.82 -8.10
C LEU A 47 3.39 -5.70 -9.23
N ASP A 48 3.40 -6.62 -10.20
CA ASP A 48 2.43 -6.63 -11.29
C ASP A 48 1.00 -6.87 -10.78
N ARG A 49 0.82 -7.70 -9.75
CA ARG A 49 -0.49 -7.87 -9.08
C ARG A 49 -0.92 -6.59 -8.39
N VAL A 50 -0.01 -5.89 -7.70
CA VAL A 50 -0.31 -4.59 -7.08
C VAL A 50 -0.67 -3.54 -8.14
N LYS A 51 0.05 -3.48 -9.27
CA LYS A 51 -0.28 -2.58 -10.38
C LYS A 51 -1.65 -2.88 -10.98
N LYS A 52 -1.90 -4.13 -11.36
CA LYS A 52 -3.15 -4.56 -12.03
C LYS A 52 -4.36 -4.47 -11.09
N GLY A 53 -4.18 -4.79 -9.82
CA GLY A 53 -5.24 -4.76 -8.82
C GLY A 53 -5.41 -3.38 -8.21
N PHE A 54 -4.47 -2.99 -7.35
CA PHE A 54 -4.61 -1.80 -6.53
C PHE A 54 -4.48 -0.52 -7.35
N LEU A 55 -3.37 -0.34 -8.08
CA LEU A 55 -3.11 0.93 -8.77
C LEU A 55 -4.06 1.17 -9.95
N THR A 56 -4.37 0.12 -10.71
CA THR A 56 -5.26 0.24 -11.88
C THR A 56 -6.73 0.22 -11.45
N LYS A 57 -7.19 -0.79 -10.70
CA LYS A 57 -8.64 -0.91 -10.43
C LYS A 57 -9.10 -0.06 -9.26
N LYS A 58 -8.31 0.05 -8.18
CA LYS A 58 -8.73 0.78 -6.99
C LYS A 58 -8.36 2.26 -7.07
N LEU A 59 -7.12 2.60 -7.45
CA LEU A 59 -6.66 3.99 -7.53
C LEU A 59 -6.94 4.64 -8.89
N ALA A 60 -7.34 3.87 -9.90
CA ALA A 60 -7.65 4.34 -11.25
C ALA A 60 -6.51 5.17 -11.88
N LEU A 61 -5.26 4.71 -11.73
CA LEU A 61 -4.12 5.29 -12.45
C LEU A 61 -4.15 4.84 -13.91
N ALA A 62 -3.99 5.80 -14.83
CA ALA A 62 -4.23 5.58 -16.25
C ALA A 62 -3.00 4.98 -16.95
N THR A 63 -1.81 5.46 -16.60
CA THR A 63 -0.58 5.12 -17.33
C THR A 63 0.29 4.14 -16.55
N GLU A 64 1.11 3.34 -17.25
CA GLU A 64 2.11 2.48 -16.58
C GLU A 64 3.20 3.33 -15.91
N GLN A 65 3.55 4.47 -16.51
CA GLN A 65 4.54 5.40 -15.98
C GLN A 65 4.15 5.93 -14.58
N GLU A 66 2.88 6.29 -14.38
CA GLU A 66 2.37 6.71 -13.06
C GLU A 66 2.45 5.58 -12.03
N LYS A 67 2.10 4.34 -12.44
CA LYS A 67 2.13 3.17 -11.56
C LYS A 67 3.55 2.82 -11.14
N ASP A 68 4.48 2.88 -12.09
CA ASP A 68 5.91 2.63 -11.87
C ASP A 68 6.52 3.69 -10.98
N ALA A 69 6.23 4.96 -11.23
CA ALA A 69 6.70 6.07 -10.41
C ALA A 69 6.20 5.94 -8.96
N ALA A 70 4.92 5.60 -8.76
CA ALA A 70 4.35 5.40 -7.43
C ALA A 70 5.01 4.24 -6.68
N LEU A 71 5.23 3.10 -7.35
CA LEU A 71 5.94 1.97 -6.75
C LEU A 71 7.40 2.30 -6.44
N ALA A 72 8.10 2.99 -7.34
CA ALA A 72 9.49 3.39 -7.11
C ALA A 72 9.60 4.33 -5.90
N ALA A 73 8.71 5.33 -5.79
CA ALA A 73 8.68 6.27 -4.67
C ALA A 73 8.40 5.56 -3.33
N VAL A 74 7.39 4.69 -3.27
CA VAL A 74 7.07 3.94 -2.05
C VAL A 74 8.15 2.91 -1.72
N GLY A 75 8.72 2.25 -2.72
CA GLY A 75 9.82 1.31 -2.56
C GLY A 75 11.08 1.97 -1.99
N ALA A 76 11.40 3.18 -2.45
CA ALA A 76 12.48 4.00 -1.91
C ALA A 76 12.21 4.41 -0.45
N LYS A 77 10.98 4.83 -0.13
CA LYS A 77 10.56 5.21 1.23
C LYS A 77 10.65 4.03 2.21
N LEU A 78 10.44 2.81 1.75
CA LEU A 78 10.50 1.58 2.54
C LEU A 78 11.83 0.82 2.36
N LYS A 79 12.87 1.46 1.84
CA LYS A 79 14.19 0.83 1.68
C LYS A 79 14.74 0.40 3.04
N GLY A 80 15.28 -0.81 3.12
CA GLY A 80 15.77 -1.40 4.37
C GLY A 80 14.68 -2.03 5.26
N VAL A 81 13.39 -1.84 4.94
CA VAL A 81 12.29 -2.49 5.66
C VAL A 81 12.14 -3.94 5.17
N SER A 82 12.38 -4.89 6.08
CA SER A 82 12.31 -6.32 5.79
C SER A 82 10.87 -6.82 5.59
N ARG A 83 9.92 -6.30 6.39
CA ARG A 83 8.50 -6.67 6.35
C ARG A 83 7.67 -5.47 5.91
N LYS A 84 7.44 -5.33 4.61
CA LYS A 84 6.60 -4.25 4.05
C LYS A 84 5.14 -4.65 4.12
N ASN A 85 4.46 -4.24 5.19
CA ASN A 85 3.04 -4.54 5.40
C ASN A 85 2.18 -3.96 4.26
N ARG A 86 1.23 -4.75 3.76
CA ARG A 86 0.36 -4.39 2.63
C ARG A 86 -0.46 -3.13 2.93
N VAL A 87 -0.96 -2.99 4.16
CA VAL A 87 -1.69 -1.78 4.60
C VAL A 87 -0.81 -0.54 4.50
N THR A 88 0.42 -0.61 5.01
CA THR A 88 1.42 0.48 4.94
C THR A 88 1.75 0.82 3.49
N VAL A 89 2.00 -0.18 2.64
CA VAL A 89 2.30 0.03 1.22
C VAL A 89 1.11 0.69 0.52
N TYR A 90 -0.11 0.21 0.75
CA TYR A 90 -1.31 0.75 0.09
C TYR A 90 -1.64 2.16 0.57
N TYR A 91 -1.43 2.46 1.86
CA TYR A 91 -1.56 3.81 2.38
C TYR A 91 -0.59 4.76 1.67
N LEU A 92 0.69 4.39 1.62
CA LEU A 92 1.71 5.24 0.98
C LEU A 92 1.48 5.42 -0.51
N LEU A 93 0.97 4.41 -1.22
CA LEU A 93 0.61 4.53 -2.63
C LEU A 93 -0.61 5.45 -2.83
N ALA A 94 -1.63 5.33 -1.99
CA ALA A 94 -2.80 6.21 -2.03
C ALA A 94 -2.43 7.66 -1.65
N GLU A 95 -1.53 7.85 -0.68
CA GLU A 95 -1.00 9.16 -0.28
C GLU A 95 -0.21 9.81 -1.42
N HIS A 96 0.75 9.07 -1.99
CA HIS A 96 1.60 9.58 -3.08
C HIS A 96 0.81 9.99 -4.32
N THR A 97 -0.31 9.31 -4.59
CA THR A 97 -1.16 9.55 -5.77
C THR A 97 -2.34 10.48 -5.48
N GLY A 98 -2.46 11.01 -4.26
CA GLY A 98 -3.56 11.90 -3.88
C GLY A 98 -4.93 11.21 -3.82
N LYS A 99 -4.98 9.88 -3.66
CA LYS A 99 -6.20 9.05 -3.68
C LYS A 99 -6.64 8.56 -2.29
N LEU A 100 -6.17 9.17 -1.20
CA LEU A 100 -6.59 8.81 0.16
C LEU A 100 -8.10 8.95 0.39
N GLY A 101 -8.76 9.88 -0.30
CA GLY A 101 -10.22 10.07 -0.24
C GLY A 101 -11.05 8.86 -0.68
N LEU A 102 -10.45 7.83 -1.27
CA LEU A 102 -11.13 6.57 -1.62
C LEU A 102 -11.31 5.60 -0.43
N PHE A 103 -10.75 5.94 0.73
CA PHE A 103 -10.70 5.10 1.92
C PHE A 103 -11.16 5.81 3.20
N GLY A 104 -11.57 7.08 3.12
CA GLY A 104 -12.12 7.87 4.23
C GLY A 104 -13.63 7.85 4.28
#